data_AF-A0A926XD13-F1
#
_entry.id   AF-A0A926XD13-F1
#
_cell.length_a   1.000
_cell.length_b   1.000
_cell.length_c   1.000
_cell.angle_alpha   90.00
_cell.angle_beta   90.00
_cell.angle_gamma   90.00
#
_symmetry.space_group_name_H-M   'P 1'
#
loop_
_entity.id
_entity.type
_entity.pdbx_description
1 polymer ?
#
loop_
_entity_poly.entity_id
_entity_poly.type
_entity_poly.pdbx_seq_one_letter_code
_entity_poly.pdbx_strand_id
1 'polypeptide(L)'
;MEVTDSDRLIIRSVISNQLEAFQKDDAEGAFSFASAEIQAQFGTPDNFLRMVKAAYQPVHRPRSVMFENMTTIEGFPAQQVLLLDRDGNLIRALYLMKKQSQGKWKITGCYLVPVKGETV
;
A
#
# COMPACT_ATOMS: atom_id res chain seq x y z
N MET A 1 15.01 -11.70 -5.65
CA MET A 1 14.16 -12.71 -4.98
C MET A 1 12.95 -12.93 -5.86
N GLU A 2 12.68 -14.16 -6.26
CA GLU A 2 11.50 -14.47 -7.07
C GLU A 2 10.25 -14.49 -6.16
N VAL A 3 9.20 -13.78 -6.55
CA VAL A 3 7.91 -13.79 -5.83
C VAL A 3 7.08 -14.94 -6.37
N THR A 4 6.67 -15.87 -5.51
CA THR A 4 5.82 -17.01 -5.88
C THR A 4 4.35 -16.62 -6.03
N ASP A 5 3.51 -17.48 -6.61
CA ASP A 5 2.05 -17.26 -6.65
C ASP A 5 1.44 -17.15 -5.25
N SER A 6 1.89 -17.98 -4.32
CA SER A 6 1.49 -17.90 -2.91
C SER A 6 1.88 -16.57 -2.27
N ASP A 7 3.09 -16.06 -2.56
CA ASP A 7 3.52 -14.74 -2.08
C ASP A 7 2.64 -13.62 -2.68
N ARG A 8 2.24 -13.70 -3.95
CA ARG A 8 1.32 -12.73 -4.58
C ARG A 8 -0.01 -12.65 -3.84
N LEU A 9 -0.59 -13.80 -3.48
CA LEU A 9 -1.85 -13.85 -2.73
C LEU A 9 -1.69 -13.23 -1.32
N ILE A 10 -0.59 -13.53 -0.63
CA ILE A 10 -0.31 -12.95 0.69
C ILE A 10 -0.11 -11.44 0.61
N ILE A 11 0.65 -10.94 -0.38
CA ILE A 11 0.88 -9.52 -0.59
C ILE A 11 -0.44 -8.77 -0.83
N ARG A 12 -1.30 -9.30 -1.70
CA ARG A 12 -2.63 -8.71 -1.96
C ARG A 12 -3.47 -8.68 -0.68
N SER A 13 -3.46 -9.75 0.11
CA SER A 13 -4.16 -9.79 1.40
C SER A 13 -3.65 -8.74 2.39
N VAL A 14 -2.33 -8.58 2.52
CA VAL A 14 -1.70 -7.56 3.39
C VAL A 14 -2.16 -6.15 3.00
N ILE A 15 -2.15 -5.82 1.71
CA ILE A 15 -2.55 -4.50 1.22
C ILE A 15 -4.06 -4.29 1.39
N SER A 16 -4.89 -5.28 1.05
CA SER A 16 -6.34 -5.21 1.25
C SER A 16 -6.71 -4.95 2.71
N ASN A 17 -6.09 -5.68 3.64
CA ASN A 17 -6.36 -5.50 5.07
C ASN A 17 -5.89 -4.13 5.58
N GLN A 18 -4.79 -3.60 5.06
CA GLN A 18 -4.36 -2.24 5.39
C GLN A 18 -5.36 -1.20 4.87
N LEU A 19 -5.85 -1.33 3.63
CA LEU A 19 -6.86 -0.45 3.06
C LEU A 19 -8.18 -0.51 3.84
N GLU A 20 -8.59 -1.70 4.29
CA GLU A 20 -9.77 -1.86 5.14
C GLU A 20 -9.58 -1.17 6.51
N ALA A 21 -8.41 -1.32 7.12
CA ALA A 21 -8.08 -0.63 8.38
C ALA A 21 -8.14 0.89 8.21
N PHE A 22 -7.62 1.44 7.11
CA PHE A 22 -7.75 2.86 6.79
C PHE A 22 -9.21 3.32 6.67
N GLN A 23 -10.08 2.52 6.02
CA GLN A 23 -11.52 2.83 5.91
C GLN A 23 -12.25 2.83 7.27
N LYS A 24 -11.71 2.13 8.27
CA LYS A 24 -12.25 2.11 9.65
C LYS A 24 -11.56 3.13 10.57
N ASP A 25 -10.62 3.92 10.03
CA ASP A 25 -9.73 4.78 10.81
C ASP A 25 -8.95 4.00 11.90
N ASP A 26 -8.72 2.71 11.67
CA ASP A 26 -7.95 1.81 12.52
C ASP A 26 -6.45 2.01 12.28
N ALA A 27 -5.87 2.95 13.03
CA ALA A 27 -4.46 3.27 12.94
C ALA A 27 -3.57 2.07 13.30
N GLU A 28 -3.91 1.35 14.37
CA GLU A 28 -3.14 0.22 14.87
C GLU A 28 -3.12 -0.94 13.87
N GLY A 29 -4.30 -1.31 13.35
CA GLY A 29 -4.44 -2.32 12.32
C GLY A 29 -3.66 -1.95 11.07
N ALA A 30 -3.80 -0.72 10.56
CA ALA A 30 -3.09 -0.27 9.36
C ALA A 30 -1.56 -0.25 9.54
N PHE A 31 -1.09 0.22 10.70
CA PHE A 31 0.33 0.31 11.03
C PHE A 31 0.96 -1.07 11.24
N SER A 32 0.19 -2.04 11.71
CA SER A 32 0.66 -3.42 11.88
C SER A 32 1.14 -4.05 10.57
N PHE A 33 0.62 -3.63 9.40
CA PHE A 33 1.03 -4.14 8.08
C PHE A 33 2.31 -3.49 7.52
N ALA A 34 2.76 -2.39 8.13
CA ALA A 34 3.99 -1.72 7.78
C ALA A 34 5.24 -2.52 8.22
N SER A 35 6.36 -2.31 7.52
CA SER A 35 7.63 -2.93 7.86
C SER A 35 8.21 -2.34 9.15
N ALA A 36 9.18 -3.04 9.75
CA ALA A 36 9.86 -2.54 10.96
C ALA A 36 10.51 -1.16 10.72
N GLU A 37 11.01 -0.89 9.51
CA GLU A 37 11.60 0.38 9.13
C GLU A 37 10.57 1.52 9.11
N ILE A 38 9.39 1.29 8.50
CA ILE A 38 8.29 2.28 8.55
C ILE A 38 7.82 2.46 10.00
N GLN A 39 7.71 1.38 10.77
CA GLN A 39 7.29 1.48 12.17
C GLN A 39 8.28 2.31 13.00
N ALA A 40 9.58 2.11 12.82
CA ALA A 40 10.62 2.92 13.46
C ALA A 40 10.58 4.38 13.01
N GLN A 41 10.27 4.66 11.74
CA GLN A 41 10.19 6.01 11.19
C GLN A 41 9.05 6.84 11.81
N PHE A 42 7.85 6.26 11.96
CA PHE A 42 6.68 6.99 12.46
C PHE A 42 6.49 6.89 13.98
N GLY A 43 7.03 5.85 14.61
CA GLY A 43 7.01 5.59 16.04
C GLY A 43 5.65 5.14 16.58
N THR A 44 4.55 5.79 16.18
CA THR A 44 3.19 5.47 16.65
C THR A 44 2.20 5.29 15.49
N PRO A 45 1.16 4.44 15.68
CA PRO A 45 0.09 4.30 14.71
C PRO A 45 -0.60 5.63 14.37
N ASP A 46 -0.84 6.49 15.37
CA ASP A 46 -1.50 7.78 15.18
C ASP A 46 -0.69 8.75 14.31
N ASN A 47 0.63 8.80 14.49
CA ASN A 47 1.51 9.62 13.65
C ASN A 47 1.49 9.13 12.20
N PHE A 48 1.53 7.80 12.00
CA PHE A 48 1.43 7.19 10.69
C PHE A 48 0.09 7.52 10.02
N LEU A 49 -1.03 7.29 10.69
CA LEU A 49 -2.35 7.58 10.13
C LEU A 49 -2.56 9.07 9.85
N ARG A 50 -2.04 9.96 10.71
CA ARG A 50 -2.07 11.41 10.47
C ARG A 50 -1.32 11.78 9.18
N MET A 51 -0.13 11.21 8.96
CA MET A 51 0.63 11.43 7.73
C MET A 51 -0.13 10.89 6.51
N VAL A 52 -0.68 9.68 6.59
CA VAL A 52 -1.46 9.07 5.50
C VAL A 52 -2.68 9.92 5.14
N LYS A 53 -3.41 10.44 6.13
CA LYS A 53 -4.52 11.38 5.92
C LYS A 53 -4.08 12.68 5.26
N ALA A 54 -2.87 13.16 5.55
CA ALA A 54 -2.39 14.43 4.98
C ALA A 54 -1.90 14.28 3.53
N ALA A 55 -1.20 13.19 3.19
CA ALA A 55 -0.47 13.06 1.93
C ALA A 55 -0.94 11.92 1.01
N TYR A 56 -1.76 11.00 1.52
CA TYR A 56 -2.18 9.77 0.83
C TYR A 56 -3.70 9.57 0.89
N GLN A 57 -4.47 10.65 0.69
CA GLN A 57 -5.94 10.62 0.69
C GLN A 57 -6.55 9.51 -0.22
N PRO A 58 -6.07 9.28 -1.46
CA PRO A 58 -6.58 8.19 -2.30
C PRO A 58 -6.41 6.79 -1.68
N VAL A 59 -5.41 6.60 -0.83
CA VAL A 59 -5.17 5.34 -0.09
C VAL A 59 -6.03 5.26 1.16
N HIS A 60 -6.23 6.39 1.86
CA HIS A 60 -7.03 6.42 3.09
C HIS A 60 -8.53 6.15 2.81
N ARG A 61 -9.07 6.74 1.74
CA ARG A 61 -10.49 6.66 1.38
C ARG A 61 -10.72 6.49 -0.13
N PRO A 62 -10.27 5.39 -0.76
CA PRO A 62 -10.59 5.11 -2.15
C PRO A 62 -12.09 4.81 -2.32
N ARG A 63 -12.66 5.23 -3.45
CA ARG A 63 -14.01 4.80 -3.89
C ARG A 63 -14.00 3.38 -4.45
N SER A 64 -12.93 3.01 -5.14
CA SER A 64 -12.71 1.66 -5.63
C SER A 64 -11.22 1.33 -5.68
N VAL A 65 -10.92 0.04 -5.65
CA VAL A 65 -9.57 -0.52 -5.60
C VAL A 65 -9.48 -1.62 -6.64
N MET A 66 -8.47 -1.56 -7.51
CA MET A 66 -8.17 -2.62 -8.48
C MET A 66 -6.69 -2.96 -8.41
N PHE A 67 -6.39 -4.23 -8.16
CA PHE A 67 -5.01 -4.72 -8.15
C PHE A 67 -4.58 -5.08 -9.57
N GLU A 68 -3.46 -4.51 -10.01
CA GLU A 68 -2.85 -4.77 -11.31
C GLU A 68 -1.68 -5.77 -11.18
N ASN A 69 -0.87 -5.89 -12.23
CA ASN A 69 0.31 -6.76 -12.23
C ASN A 69 1.37 -6.27 -11.22
N MET A 70 2.09 -7.21 -10.61
CA MET A 70 3.28 -6.86 -9.84
C MET A 70 4.40 -6.36 -10.76
N THR A 71 5.23 -5.49 -10.22
CA THR A 71 6.44 -4.98 -10.86
C THR A 71 7.59 -4.96 -9.85
N THR A 72 8.73 -4.38 -10.21
CA THR A 72 9.85 -4.13 -9.30
C THR A 72 10.17 -2.64 -9.30
N ILE A 73 10.24 -2.03 -8.12
CA ILE A 73 10.59 -0.61 -7.91
C ILE A 73 11.73 -0.57 -6.88
N GLU A 74 12.83 0.11 -7.19
CA GLU A 74 13.98 0.24 -6.29
C GLU A 74 14.53 -1.10 -5.76
N GLY A 75 14.43 -2.16 -6.59
CA GLY A 75 14.85 -3.51 -6.22
C GLY A 75 13.87 -4.28 -5.32
N PHE A 76 12.74 -3.67 -4.93
CA PHE A 76 11.67 -4.32 -4.17
C PHE A 76 10.55 -4.79 -5.10
N PRO A 77 9.97 -5.98 -4.85
CA PRO A 77 8.68 -6.34 -5.44
C PRO A 77 7.63 -5.29 -5.08
N ALA A 78 6.88 -4.83 -6.07
CA ALA A 78 5.86 -3.82 -5.89
C ALA A 78 4.52 -4.30 -6.42
N GLN A 79 3.48 -4.22 -5.60
CA GLN A 79 2.10 -4.45 -6.04
C GLN A 79 1.49 -3.12 -6.49
N GLN A 80 1.11 -3.07 -7.77
CA GLN A 80 0.39 -1.93 -8.34
C GLN A 80 -1.08 -2.01 -7.97
N VAL A 81 -1.62 -0.92 -7.44
CA VAL A 81 -3.03 -0.81 -7.05
C VAL A 81 -3.59 0.47 -7.65
N LEU A 82 -4.52 0.33 -8.58
CA LEU A 82 -5.28 1.45 -9.11
C LEU A 82 -6.39 1.83 -8.14
N LEU A 83 -6.40 3.10 -7.75
CA LEU A 83 -7.34 3.70 -6.80
C LEU A 83 -8.14 4.76 -7.53
N LEU A 84 -9.46 4.68 -7.41
CA LEU A 84 -10.35 5.79 -7.75
C LEU A 84 -10.53 6.64 -6.49
N ASP A 85 -10.07 7.88 -6.50
CA ASP A 85 -10.28 8.79 -5.37
C ASP A 85 -11.72 9.32 -5.29
N ARG A 86 -12.02 10.14 -4.28
CA ARG A 86 -13.37 10.69 -4.09
C ARG A 86 -13.78 11.67 -5.19
N ASP A 87 -12.80 12.36 -5.78
CA ASP A 87 -12.98 13.37 -6.82
C ASP A 87 -13.06 12.76 -8.23
N GLY A 88 -12.85 11.44 -8.35
CA GLY A 88 -12.95 10.68 -9.59
C GLY A 88 -11.63 10.56 -10.35
N ASN A 89 -10.50 10.93 -9.75
CA ASN A 89 -9.19 10.75 -10.35
C ASN A 89 -8.69 9.31 -10.14
N LEU A 90 -8.03 8.79 -11.17
CA LEU A 90 -7.30 7.53 -11.09
C LEU A 90 -5.87 7.77 -10.65
N ILE A 91 -5.52 7.19 -9.51
CA ILE A 91 -4.17 7.23 -8.94
C ILE A 91 -3.67 5.79 -8.80
N ARG A 92 -2.46 5.52 -9.29
CA ARG A 92 -1.80 4.23 -9.08
C ARG A 92 -0.93 4.31 -7.82
N ALA A 93 -1.24 3.50 -6.82
CA ALA A 93 -0.40 3.29 -5.65
C ALA A 93 0.56 2.11 -5.91
N LEU A 94 1.85 2.36 -5.74
CA LEU A 94 2.92 1.37 -5.86
C LEU A 94 3.34 0.92 -4.46
N TYR A 95 2.81 -0.21 -4.00
CA TYR A 95 3.14 -0.76 -2.68
C TYR A 95 4.43 -1.59 -2.76
N LEU A 96 5.52 -1.05 -2.24
CA LEU A 96 6.79 -1.77 -2.14
C LEU A 96 6.70 -2.79 -1.00
N MET A 97 7.04 -4.03 -1.29
CA MET A 97 6.89 -5.16 -0.39
C MET A 97 8.25 -5.73 0.01
N LYS A 98 8.42 -5.99 1.30
CA LYS A 98 9.62 -6.62 1.85
C LYS A 98 9.25 -7.81 2.72
N LYS A 99 9.85 -8.96 2.45
CA LYS A 99 9.75 -10.13 3.32
C LYS A 99 10.67 -9.90 4.52
N GLN A 100 10.09 -9.81 5.71
CA GLN A 100 10.83 -9.62 6.96
C GLN A 100 11.64 -10.88 7.30
N SER A 101 12.57 -10.79 8.24
CA SER A 101 13.40 -11.92 8.70
C SER A 101 12.58 -13.13 9.18
N GLN A 102 11.34 -12.91 9.64
CA GLN A 102 10.39 -13.95 10.04
C GLN A 102 9.56 -14.53 8.88
N GLY A 103 9.88 -14.21 7.62
CA GLY A 103 9.16 -14.70 6.44
C GLY A 103 7.83 -14.00 6.14
N LYS A 104 7.39 -13.04 6.96
CA LYS A 104 6.15 -12.27 6.76
C LYS A 104 6.36 -11.13 5.76
N TRP A 105 5.46 -10.98 4.80
CA TRP A 105 5.44 -9.81 3.91
C TRP A 105 4.91 -8.58 4.64
N LYS A 106 5.58 -7.45 4.46
CA LYS A 106 5.20 -6.14 4.98
C LYS A 106 5.38 -5.07 3.92
N ILE A 107 4.63 -3.98 4.07
CA ILE A 107 4.72 -2.81 3.22
C ILE A 107 5.91 -1.98 3.69
N THR A 108 6.89 -1.76 2.82
CA THR A 108 8.11 -0.99 3.11
C THR A 108 8.15 0.37 2.43
N GLY A 109 7.16 0.68 1.60
CA GLY A 109 7.01 1.96 0.93
C GLY A 109 5.72 2.02 0.13
N CYS A 110 5.26 3.25 -0.17
CA CYS A 110 4.13 3.49 -1.06
C CYS A 110 4.36 4.78 -1.84
N TYR A 111 4.30 4.69 -3.17
CA TYR A 111 4.36 5.85 -4.06
C TYR A 111 3.01 6.04 -4.77
N LEU A 112 2.55 7.27 -4.88
CA LEU A 112 1.36 7.62 -5.65
C LEU A 112 1.77 8.20 -7.00
N VAL A 113 1.27 7.60 -8.07
CA VAL A 113 1.52 8.02 -9.45
C VAL A 113 0.17 8.35 -10.10
N PRO A 114 -0.07 9.60 -10.51
CA PRO A 114 -1.27 9.93 -11.27
C PRO A 114 -1.32 9.13 -12.57
N VAL A 115 -2.47 8.51 -12.85
CA VAL A 115 -2.69 7.88 -14.16
C VAL A 115 -3.13 8.97 -15.11
N LYS A 116 -2.19 9.48 -15.92
CA LYS A 116 -2.57 10.31 -17.07
C LYS A 116 -3.31 9.39 -18.03
N GLY A 117 -4.47 9.82 -18.52
CA GLY A 117 -5.18 9.09 -19.57
C GLY A 117 -4.26 8.92 -20.76
N GLU A 118 -3.73 7.71 -20.93
CA GLU A 118 -3.26 7.29 -22.24
C GLU A 118 -4.52 7.17 -23.08
N THR A 119 -4.77 8.20 -23.90
CA THR A 119 -5.70 8.10 -25.02
C THR A 119 -5.29 6.86 -25.80
N VAL A 120 -6.18 5.87 -25.83
CA VAL A 120 -6.12 4.76 -26.79
C VAL A 120 -6.16 5.33 -28.21
#